data_AF-D8P8C0-F1
#
_entry.id   AF-D8P8C0-F1
#
_cell.length_a   1.000
_cell.length_b   1.000
_cell.length_c   1.000
_cell.angle_alpha   90.00
_cell.angle_beta   90.00
_cell.angle_gamma   90.00
#
_symmetry.space_group_name_H-M   'P 1'
#
loop_
_entity.id
_entity.type
_entity.pdbx_description
1 polymer ?
#
loop_
_entity_poly.entity_id
_entity_poly.type
_entity_poly.pdbx_seq_one_letter_code
_entity_poly.pdbx_strand_id
1 'polypeptide(L)'
;MIEPGDGSAAPQPAQPEPPPACLPMPAVVLSVGALLGSFAALFHIDIPILWFLRSHNLSALQSLGDLGEKLGNGGTLVTISGLLLAAGYFLKRRALMRVALDSLLAHGVVAILVNGLKHIIGRPRPRLTHSGGWQWWPSLDSGLDSFPSGHTSATVAVVTVLARALPRFRWLPFALAAWVAASRVWRGSHFPGDVVAGMVLGFVVGSIFNGPLRWWGRSCAQALVRIAPVVLSLTGLFWVLTHRIVDPLTDHILLASGIMLLAGGVALRMAGRRNPAGDGNVTRVAAAESLVGLGLGVVTGAPVVIGLAGLVCFARWNGRVGCADRCSVAPPSSSRHILYVAGLMAAVVVIQACKGLVPLQ
;
A
#
# COMPACT_ATOMS: atom_id res chain seq x y z
N MET A 1 63.99 5.76 -18.25
CA MET A 1 62.55 5.59 -18.55
C MET A 1 61.89 5.13 -17.27
N ILE A 2 61.16 6.01 -16.60
CA ILE A 2 60.37 5.72 -15.40
C ILE A 2 58.91 5.75 -15.88
N GLU A 3 58.22 4.62 -15.85
CA GLU A 3 56.77 4.61 -16.07
C GLU A 3 56.06 5.16 -14.82
N PRO A 4 55.10 6.08 -14.95
CA PRO A 4 54.27 6.50 -13.83
C PRO A 4 53.18 5.45 -13.60
N GLY A 5 53.18 4.85 -12.41
CA GLY A 5 52.17 3.89 -11.97
C GLY A 5 50.77 4.47 -12.06
N ASP A 6 49.83 3.67 -12.58
CA ASP A 6 48.42 3.99 -12.51
C ASP A 6 48.01 4.14 -11.04
N GLY A 7 47.56 5.34 -10.69
CA GLY A 7 46.92 5.58 -9.43
C GLY A 7 45.53 5.01 -9.51
N SER A 8 45.35 3.74 -9.12
CA SER A 8 44.03 3.18 -8.87
C SER A 8 43.38 4.04 -7.79
N ALA A 9 42.51 4.96 -8.20
CA ALA A 9 41.80 5.84 -7.29
C ALA A 9 41.04 4.98 -6.29
N ALA A 10 41.35 5.16 -4.99
CA ALA A 10 40.63 4.49 -3.92
C ALA A 10 39.12 4.69 -4.12
N PRO A 11 38.27 3.67 -3.89
CA PRO A 11 36.83 3.82 -4.01
C PRO A 11 36.37 4.99 -3.15
N GLN A 12 35.82 6.03 -3.77
CA GLN A 12 35.28 7.17 -3.02
C GLN A 12 34.31 6.64 -1.96
N PRO A 13 34.44 7.08 -0.69
CA PRO A 13 33.52 6.65 0.35
C PRO A 13 32.11 6.98 -0.10
N ALA A 14 31.25 5.96 -0.15
CA ALA A 14 29.86 6.08 -0.57
C ALA A 14 29.23 7.25 0.19
N GLN A 15 28.85 8.30 -0.52
CA GLN A 15 28.23 9.47 0.09
C GLN A 15 27.02 9.00 0.90
N PRO A 16 26.86 9.48 2.15
CA PRO A 16 25.74 9.07 2.99
C PRO A 16 24.43 9.37 2.26
N GLU A 17 23.54 8.38 2.18
CA GLU A 17 22.23 8.55 1.54
C GLU A 17 21.56 9.83 2.06
N PRO A 18 21.03 10.69 1.18
CA PRO A 18 20.42 11.94 1.60
C PRO A 18 19.24 11.66 2.55
N PRO A 19 19.02 12.54 3.56
CA PRO A 19 17.96 12.31 4.52
C PRO A 19 16.60 12.25 3.82
N PRO A 20 15.64 11.46 4.33
CA PRO A 20 14.28 11.50 3.86
C PRO A 20 13.75 12.93 3.95
N ALA A 21 13.14 13.43 2.86
CA ALA A 21 12.48 14.73 2.82
C ALA A 21 11.54 14.96 4.02
N CYS A 22 11.64 16.12 4.65
CA CYS A 22 10.69 16.54 5.67
C CYS A 22 9.33 16.83 5.01
N LEU A 23 8.30 16.10 5.41
CA LEU A 23 6.94 16.35 4.95
C LEU A 23 6.27 17.40 5.85
N PRO A 24 5.44 18.29 5.29
CA PRO A 24 4.68 19.24 6.09
C PRO A 24 3.70 18.50 7.00
N MET A 25 3.57 18.95 8.25
CA MET A 25 2.70 18.32 9.26
C MET A 25 1.26 18.06 8.79
N PRO A 26 0.59 19.00 8.07
CA PRO A 26 -0.75 18.74 7.54
C PRO A 26 -0.83 17.51 6.64
N ALA A 27 0.19 17.26 5.80
CA ALA A 27 0.18 16.10 4.91
C ALA A 27 0.19 14.77 5.69
N VAL A 28 0.94 14.72 6.78
CA VAL A 28 1.02 13.54 7.65
C VAL A 28 -0.30 13.35 8.40
N VAL A 29 -0.81 14.41 9.05
CA VAL A 29 -2.05 14.35 9.85
C VAL A 29 -3.25 13.94 9.00
N LEU A 30 -3.40 14.54 7.81
CA LEU A 30 -4.49 14.21 6.89
C LEU A 30 -4.40 12.78 6.36
N SER A 31 -3.17 12.29 6.09
CA SER A 31 -2.96 10.90 5.66
C SER A 31 -3.28 9.91 6.78
N VAL A 32 -2.91 10.22 8.03
CA VAL A 32 -3.28 9.41 9.20
C VAL A 32 -4.78 9.42 9.41
N GLY A 33 -5.44 10.58 9.31
CA GLY A 33 -6.91 10.67 9.37
C GLY A 33 -7.59 9.81 8.30
N ALA A 34 -7.10 9.85 7.06
CA ALA A 34 -7.59 9.01 5.97
C ALA A 34 -7.37 7.51 6.23
N LEU A 35 -6.24 7.12 6.81
CA LEU A 35 -5.95 5.73 7.19
C LEU A 35 -6.91 5.26 8.29
N LEU A 36 -7.09 6.04 9.35
CA LEU A 36 -8.01 5.71 10.45
C LEU A 36 -9.45 5.59 9.97
N GLY A 37 -9.92 6.54 9.16
CA GLY A 37 -11.26 6.46 8.56
C GLY A 37 -11.41 5.27 7.59
N SER A 38 -10.35 4.91 6.86
CA SER A 38 -10.32 3.71 6.01
C SER A 38 -10.42 2.42 6.84
N PHE A 39 -9.75 2.35 7.99
CA PHE A 39 -9.87 1.20 8.91
C PHE A 39 -11.27 1.09 9.51
N ALA A 40 -11.85 2.21 9.95
CA ALA A 40 -13.22 2.23 10.44
C ALA A 40 -14.22 1.71 9.38
N ALA A 41 -14.06 2.16 8.13
CA ALA A 41 -14.85 1.68 7.00
C ALA A 41 -14.66 0.17 6.74
N LEU A 42 -13.42 -0.31 6.75
CA LEU A 42 -13.11 -1.73 6.52
C LEU A 42 -13.70 -2.62 7.62
N PHE A 43 -13.61 -2.22 8.89
CA PHE A 43 -14.17 -3.00 10.00
C PHE A 43 -15.69 -3.16 9.91
N HIS A 44 -16.39 -2.17 9.35
CA HIS A 44 -17.82 -2.27 9.07
C HIS A 44 -18.14 -3.32 7.98
N ILE A 45 -17.20 -3.58 7.07
CA ILE A 45 -17.40 -4.43 5.89
C ILE A 45 -16.84 -5.86 6.08
N ASP A 46 -16.01 -6.07 7.10
CA ASP A 46 -15.29 -7.32 7.34
C ASP A 46 -16.21 -8.55 7.46
N ILE A 47 -17.37 -8.43 8.11
CA ILE A 47 -18.33 -9.54 8.29
C ILE A 47 -19.06 -9.91 6.98
N PRO A 48 -19.67 -8.96 6.25
CA PRO A 48 -20.32 -9.28 4.98
C PRO A 48 -19.41 -9.97 3.96
N ILE A 49 -18.16 -9.50 3.82
CA ILE A 49 -17.18 -10.13 2.90
C ILE A 49 -16.90 -11.56 3.32
N LEU A 50 -16.77 -11.82 4.63
CA LEU A 50 -16.54 -13.17 5.13
C LEU A 50 -17.69 -14.12 4.77
N TRP A 51 -18.94 -13.69 4.92
CA TRP A 51 -20.10 -14.51 4.59
C TRP A 51 -20.18 -14.83 3.11
N PHE A 52 -19.90 -13.85 2.25
CA PHE A 52 -19.84 -14.06 0.81
C PHE A 52 -18.77 -15.07 0.39
N LEU A 53 -17.57 -14.99 0.98
CA LEU A 53 -16.50 -15.93 0.68
C LEU A 53 -16.82 -17.35 1.15
N ARG A 54 -17.56 -17.49 2.25
CA ARG A 54 -17.99 -18.81 2.75
C ARG A 54 -19.10 -19.43 1.92
N SER A 55 -20.02 -18.62 1.38
CA SER A 55 -21.11 -19.13 0.54
C SER A 55 -20.62 -19.63 -0.82
N HIS A 56 -19.46 -19.14 -1.27
CA HIS A 56 -18.84 -19.56 -2.54
C HIS A 56 -17.65 -20.49 -2.29
N ASN A 57 -17.89 -21.80 -2.25
CA ASN A 57 -16.85 -22.81 -2.06
C ASN A 57 -15.99 -22.98 -3.33
N LEU A 58 -14.97 -22.13 -3.49
CA LEU A 58 -14.06 -22.13 -4.64
C LEU A 58 -12.78 -22.93 -4.31
N SER A 59 -12.77 -24.24 -4.59
CA SER A 59 -11.63 -25.13 -4.34
C SER A 59 -10.32 -24.66 -4.98
N ALA A 60 -10.39 -24.05 -6.17
CA ALA A 60 -9.24 -23.42 -6.83
C ALA A 60 -8.64 -22.27 -6.00
N LEU A 61 -9.48 -21.47 -5.33
CA LEU A 61 -9.05 -20.38 -4.45
C LEU A 61 -8.33 -20.91 -3.20
N GLN A 62 -8.72 -22.09 -2.71
CA GLN A 62 -8.08 -22.71 -1.54
C GLN A 62 -6.66 -23.17 -1.87
N SER A 63 -6.44 -23.81 -3.03
CA SER A 63 -5.12 -24.26 -3.48
C SER A 63 -4.15 -23.09 -3.69
N LEU A 64 -4.64 -22.02 -4.33
CA LEU A 64 -3.91 -20.75 -4.48
C LEU A 64 -3.64 -20.09 -3.12
N GLY A 65 -4.58 -20.27 -2.19
CA GLY A 65 -4.48 -19.85 -0.80
C GLY A 65 -3.31 -20.49 -0.05
N ASP A 66 -3.17 -21.80 -0.16
CA ASP A 66 -2.15 -22.58 0.55
C ASP A 66 -0.73 -22.25 0.07
N LEU A 67 -0.57 -21.98 -1.23
CA LEU A 67 0.70 -21.46 -1.76
C LEU A 67 1.06 -20.11 -1.13
N GLY A 68 0.08 -19.21 -1.02
CA GLY A 68 0.26 -17.93 -0.34
C GLY A 68 0.61 -18.10 1.14
N GLU A 69 0.19 -19.18 1.79
CA GLU A 69 0.56 -19.46 3.19
C GLU A 69 2.01 -19.84 3.31
N LYS A 70 2.45 -20.78 2.49
CA LYS A 70 3.84 -21.24 2.49
C LYS A 70 4.80 -20.08 2.22
N LEU A 71 4.45 -19.19 1.29
CA LEU A 71 5.26 -18.03 0.94
C LEU A 71 5.28 -16.95 2.03
N GLY A 72 4.14 -16.71 2.67
CA GLY A 72 4.03 -15.72 3.75
C GLY A 72 4.51 -16.22 5.11
N ASN A 73 4.88 -17.50 5.24
CA ASN A 73 5.32 -18.10 6.48
C ASN A 73 6.67 -17.49 6.92
N GLY A 74 6.81 -17.21 8.21
CA GLY A 74 8.02 -16.60 8.77
C GLY A 74 9.30 -17.41 8.48
N GLY A 75 9.24 -18.73 8.60
CA GLY A 75 10.36 -19.62 8.28
C GLY A 75 10.81 -19.50 6.83
N THR A 76 9.86 -19.42 5.88
CA THR A 76 10.15 -19.22 4.46
C THR A 76 10.81 -17.87 4.22
N LEU A 77 10.30 -16.80 4.82
CA LEU A 77 10.86 -15.45 4.66
C LEU A 77 12.26 -15.31 5.27
N VAL A 78 12.51 -15.94 6.42
CA VAL A 78 13.83 -16.04 7.04
C VAL A 78 14.77 -16.84 6.15
N THR A 79 14.31 -17.97 5.60
CA THR A 79 15.10 -18.80 4.69
C THR A 79 15.49 -18.03 3.43
N ILE A 80 14.55 -17.35 2.78
CA ILE A 80 14.82 -16.52 1.59
C ILE A 80 15.85 -15.43 1.92
N SER A 81 15.68 -14.73 3.04
CA SER A 81 16.59 -13.66 3.44
C SER A 81 17.97 -14.21 3.84
N GLY A 82 18.03 -15.38 4.47
CA GLY A 82 19.28 -16.08 4.81
C GLY A 82 20.03 -16.57 3.57
N LEU A 83 19.34 -17.14 2.59
CA LEU A 83 19.92 -17.52 1.30
C LEU A 83 20.45 -16.29 0.54
N LEU A 84 19.71 -15.18 0.58
CA LEU A 84 20.16 -13.92 -0.01
C LEU A 84 21.42 -13.37 0.68
N LEU A 85 21.48 -13.49 2.00
CA LEU A 85 22.65 -13.10 2.80
C LEU A 85 23.86 -13.97 2.45
N ALA A 86 23.68 -15.29 2.40
CA ALA A 86 24.72 -16.24 2.01
C ALA A 86 25.22 -15.97 0.57
N ALA A 87 24.32 -15.79 -0.38
CA ALA A 87 24.67 -15.41 -1.75
C ALA A 87 25.44 -14.08 -1.79
N GLY A 88 24.99 -13.07 -1.02
CA GLY A 88 25.70 -11.80 -0.88
C GLY A 88 27.11 -11.96 -0.33
N TYR A 89 27.30 -12.84 0.65
CA TYR A 89 28.59 -13.17 1.23
C TYR A 89 29.51 -13.87 0.23
N PHE A 90 29.06 -14.96 -0.40
CA PHE A 90 29.86 -15.72 -1.36
C PHE A 90 30.19 -14.93 -2.63
N LEU A 91 29.24 -14.12 -3.13
CA LEU A 91 29.45 -13.25 -4.28
C LEU A 91 30.20 -11.95 -3.93
N LYS A 92 30.59 -11.76 -2.66
CA LYS A 92 31.25 -10.55 -2.13
C LYS A 92 30.49 -9.24 -2.44
N ARG A 93 29.15 -9.31 -2.52
CA ARG A 93 28.28 -8.18 -2.83
C ARG A 93 27.71 -7.56 -1.55
N ARG A 94 28.42 -6.57 -0.99
CA ARG A 94 28.03 -5.85 0.24
C ARG A 94 26.61 -5.27 0.19
N ALA A 95 26.17 -4.77 -0.96
CA ALA A 95 24.82 -4.25 -1.14
C ALA A 95 23.75 -5.33 -0.95
N LEU A 96 24.00 -6.55 -1.46
CA LEU A 96 23.08 -7.68 -1.34
C LEU A 96 23.00 -8.16 0.12
N MET A 97 24.15 -8.24 0.80
CA MET A 97 24.21 -8.57 2.22
C MET A 97 23.43 -7.57 3.08
N ARG A 98 23.57 -6.27 2.79
CA ARG A 98 22.83 -5.23 3.52
C ARG A 98 21.33 -5.37 3.35
N VAL A 99 20.85 -5.54 2.11
CA VAL A 99 19.41 -5.76 1.84
C VAL A 99 18.89 -7.00 2.56
N ALA A 100 19.66 -8.09 2.58
CA ALA A 100 19.28 -9.32 3.27
C ALA A 100 19.21 -9.13 4.79
N LEU A 101 20.19 -8.45 5.38
CA LEU A 101 20.20 -8.14 6.81
C LEU A 101 19.06 -7.20 7.20
N ASP A 102 18.85 -6.12 6.44
CA ASP A 102 17.75 -5.17 6.65
C ASP A 102 16.39 -5.89 6.55
N SER A 103 16.26 -6.89 5.66
CA SER A 103 15.05 -7.70 5.53
C SER A 103 14.81 -8.60 6.75
N LEU A 104 15.86 -9.23 7.29
CA LEU A 104 15.77 -10.03 8.52
C LEU A 104 15.42 -9.17 9.73
N LEU A 105 16.04 -8.00 9.87
CA LEU A 105 15.76 -7.07 10.96
C LEU A 105 14.32 -6.52 10.86
N ALA A 106 13.89 -6.12 9.67
CA ALA A 106 12.51 -5.67 9.44
C ALA A 106 11.50 -6.78 9.76
N HIS A 107 11.79 -8.03 9.38
CA HIS A 107 10.97 -9.20 9.72
C HIS A 107 10.88 -9.41 11.23
N GLY A 108 12.02 -9.38 11.95
CA GLY A 108 12.05 -9.56 13.39
C GLY A 108 11.28 -8.47 14.14
N VAL A 109 11.49 -7.21 13.78
CA VAL A 109 10.77 -6.07 14.39
C VAL A 109 9.27 -6.17 14.13
N VAL A 110 8.85 -6.45 12.89
CA VAL A 110 7.41 -6.55 12.59
C VAL A 110 6.78 -7.75 13.28
N ALA A 111 7.49 -8.87 13.44
CA ALA A 111 7.01 -10.03 14.18
C ALA A 111 6.74 -9.70 15.66
N ILE A 112 7.66 -8.98 16.31
CA ILE A 112 7.49 -8.52 17.71
C ILE A 112 6.27 -7.60 17.82
N LEU A 113 6.16 -6.61 16.93
CA LEU A 113 5.04 -5.66 16.94
C LEU A 113 3.69 -6.35 16.71
N VAL A 114 3.60 -7.23 15.72
CA VAL A 114 2.38 -8.01 15.43
C VAL A 114 2.02 -8.87 16.64
N ASN A 115 2.98 -9.56 17.24
CA ASN A 115 2.71 -10.41 18.40
C ASN A 115 2.20 -9.58 19.57
N GLY A 116 2.83 -8.44 19.88
CA GLY A 116 2.34 -7.52 20.92
C GLY A 116 0.92 -7.03 20.64
N LEU A 117 0.65 -6.55 19.42
CA LEU A 117 -0.67 -6.04 19.03
C LEU A 117 -1.76 -7.11 19.10
N LYS A 118 -1.47 -8.35 18.71
CA LYS A 118 -2.42 -9.47 18.79
C LYS A 118 -2.89 -9.70 20.21
N HIS A 119 -1.95 -9.75 21.16
CA HIS A 119 -2.25 -10.00 22.57
C HIS A 119 -2.95 -8.81 23.25
N ILE A 120 -2.70 -7.58 22.79
CA ILE A 120 -3.35 -6.37 23.31
C ILE A 120 -4.77 -6.20 22.75
N ILE A 121 -4.98 -6.51 21.48
CA ILE A 121 -6.26 -6.24 20.79
C ILE A 121 -7.23 -7.42 20.94
N GLY A 122 -6.73 -8.66 20.88
CA GLY A 122 -7.55 -9.84 21.13
C GLY A 122 -8.68 -10.04 20.12
N ARG A 123 -8.47 -9.71 18.84
CA ARG A 123 -9.52 -9.81 17.82
C ARG A 123 -9.79 -11.29 17.46
N PRO A 124 -11.04 -11.78 17.59
CA PRO A 124 -11.40 -13.14 17.19
C PRO A 124 -11.16 -13.37 15.70
N ARG A 125 -10.60 -14.54 15.34
CA ARG A 125 -10.44 -14.93 13.93
C ARG A 125 -11.79 -15.22 13.26
N PRO A 126 -11.89 -15.09 11.93
CA PRO A 126 -13.11 -15.37 11.19
C PRO A 126 -13.74 -16.74 11.50
N ARG A 127 -12.91 -17.75 11.79
CA ARG A 127 -13.35 -19.12 12.12
C ARG A 127 -14.18 -19.21 13.41
N LEU A 128 -13.95 -18.30 14.37
CA LEU A 128 -14.64 -18.29 15.66
C LEU A 128 -16.00 -17.60 15.63
N THR A 129 -16.36 -16.93 14.53
CA THR A 129 -17.64 -16.21 14.37
C THR A 129 -18.89 -17.06 14.62
N HIS A 130 -18.81 -18.39 14.53
CA HIS A 130 -19.95 -19.31 14.73
C HIS A 130 -20.08 -19.81 16.17
N SER A 131 -19.09 -19.54 17.03
CA SER A 131 -19.00 -20.10 18.39
C SER A 131 -19.47 -19.16 19.51
N GLY A 132 -20.05 -18.00 19.17
CA GLY A 132 -20.49 -17.00 20.15
C GLY A 132 -19.35 -16.18 20.79
N GLY A 133 -18.09 -16.51 20.54
CA GLY A 133 -16.90 -15.80 21.04
C GLY A 133 -16.57 -14.50 20.29
N TRP A 134 -17.55 -13.60 20.12
CA TRP A 134 -17.34 -12.30 19.47
C TRP A 134 -17.00 -11.20 20.50
N GLN A 135 -15.92 -11.40 21.24
CA GLN A 135 -15.45 -10.45 22.24
C GLN A 135 -14.01 -10.03 21.92
N TRP A 136 -13.76 -8.73 21.96
CA TRP A 136 -12.43 -8.16 21.82
C TRP A 136 -11.86 -8.00 23.23
N TRP A 137 -10.87 -8.81 23.57
CA TRP A 137 -10.24 -8.73 24.88
C TRP A 137 -8.79 -9.21 24.84
N PRO A 138 -7.85 -8.51 25.50
CA PRO A 138 -6.47 -8.97 25.60
C PRO A 138 -6.41 -10.43 26.08
N SER A 139 -5.77 -11.29 25.30
CA SER A 139 -5.72 -12.72 25.60
C SER A 139 -4.48 -13.37 24.98
N LEU A 140 -3.98 -14.42 25.64
CA LEU A 140 -2.94 -15.33 25.14
C LEU A 140 -3.53 -16.57 24.46
N ASP A 141 -4.86 -16.69 24.40
CA ASP A 141 -5.55 -17.85 23.86
C ASP A 141 -5.43 -17.93 22.34
N SER A 142 -5.34 -19.17 21.85
CA SER A 142 -5.33 -19.41 20.41
C SER A 142 -6.66 -18.98 19.77
N GLY A 143 -6.59 -18.14 18.73
CA GLY A 143 -7.75 -17.74 17.95
C GLY A 143 -8.27 -16.32 18.19
N LEU A 144 -7.80 -15.63 19.24
CA LEU A 144 -8.01 -14.19 19.46
C LEU A 144 -6.88 -13.32 18.87
N ASP A 145 -6.13 -13.88 17.94
CA ASP A 145 -4.91 -13.29 17.39
C ASP A 145 -5.08 -12.91 15.90
N SER A 146 -6.27 -12.44 15.51
CA SER A 146 -6.57 -12.10 14.10
C SER A 146 -5.90 -10.79 13.64
N PHE A 147 -5.88 -9.77 14.48
CA PHE A 147 -5.43 -8.43 14.10
C PHE A 147 -4.06 -8.09 14.70
N PRO A 148 -3.11 -7.56 13.92
CA PRO A 148 -3.06 -7.54 12.45
C PRO A 148 -2.57 -8.89 11.87
N SER A 149 -2.73 -9.09 10.56
CA SER A 149 -2.25 -10.29 9.86
C SER A 149 -0.72 -10.41 9.87
N GLY A 150 -0.18 -11.40 10.58
CA GLY A 150 1.28 -11.60 10.68
C GLY A 150 1.95 -11.99 9.36
N HIS A 151 1.33 -12.86 8.56
CA HIS A 151 1.86 -13.25 7.24
C HIS A 151 1.94 -12.04 6.31
N THR A 152 0.89 -11.20 6.30
CA THR A 152 0.87 -10.00 5.47
C THR A 152 1.92 -8.99 5.94
N SER A 153 1.97 -8.69 7.24
CA SER A 153 2.95 -7.76 7.81
C SER A 153 4.39 -8.17 7.52
N ALA A 154 4.72 -9.44 7.78
CA ALA A 154 6.04 -10.00 7.55
C ALA A 154 6.44 -9.95 6.07
N THR A 155 5.54 -10.38 5.18
CA THR A 155 5.80 -10.39 3.75
C THR A 155 5.99 -8.98 3.20
N VAL A 156 5.11 -8.04 3.56
CA VAL A 156 5.18 -6.66 3.10
C VAL A 156 6.43 -5.96 3.65
N ALA A 157 6.83 -6.21 4.90
CA ALA A 157 8.07 -5.66 5.47
C ALA A 157 9.30 -6.11 4.67
N VAL A 158 9.44 -7.42 4.45
CA VAL A 158 10.56 -8.01 3.68
C VAL A 158 10.54 -7.50 2.24
N VAL A 159 9.40 -7.54 1.55
CA VAL A 159 9.26 -7.07 0.17
C VAL A 159 9.59 -5.58 0.03
N THR A 160 9.18 -4.76 0.99
CA THR A 160 9.47 -3.32 0.99
C THR A 160 10.98 -3.05 1.02
N VAL A 161 11.74 -3.90 1.72
CA VAL A 161 13.21 -3.84 1.75
C VAL A 161 13.81 -4.41 0.47
N LEU A 162 13.37 -5.60 0.04
CA LEU A 162 13.85 -6.27 -1.18
C LEU A 162 13.63 -5.42 -2.45
N ALA A 163 12.57 -4.61 -2.49
CA ALA A 163 12.29 -3.72 -3.61
C ALA A 163 13.44 -2.73 -3.90
N ARG A 164 14.31 -2.42 -2.92
CA ARG A 164 15.53 -1.62 -3.13
C ARG A 164 16.56 -2.31 -4.01
N ALA A 165 16.65 -3.64 -3.95
CA ALA A 165 17.57 -4.41 -4.79
C ALA A 165 17.08 -4.55 -6.24
N LEU A 166 15.78 -4.35 -6.50
CA LEU A 166 15.15 -4.55 -7.80
C LEU A 166 14.40 -3.29 -8.29
N PRO A 167 15.07 -2.13 -8.46
CA PRO A 167 14.38 -0.85 -8.72
C PRO A 167 13.52 -0.84 -10.00
N ARG A 168 13.92 -1.61 -11.02
CA ARG A 168 13.18 -1.79 -12.28
C ARG A 168 12.02 -2.78 -12.17
N PHE A 169 12.15 -3.79 -11.31
CA PHE A 169 11.17 -4.87 -11.14
C PHE A 169 10.46 -4.82 -9.79
N ARG A 170 10.46 -3.66 -9.12
CA ARG A 170 9.88 -3.47 -7.78
C ARG A 170 8.41 -3.91 -7.70
N TRP A 171 7.69 -3.87 -8.80
CA TRP A 171 6.28 -4.27 -8.86
C TRP A 171 6.09 -5.78 -8.63
N LEU A 172 7.07 -6.61 -8.98
CA LEU A 172 7.00 -8.06 -8.86
C LEU A 172 6.93 -8.54 -7.39
N PRO A 173 7.83 -8.14 -6.47
CA PRO A 173 7.72 -8.55 -5.09
C PRO A 173 6.47 -7.96 -4.41
N PHE A 174 6.01 -6.76 -4.79
CA PHE A 174 4.73 -6.23 -4.31
C PHE A 174 3.51 -7.01 -4.82
N ALA A 175 3.54 -7.52 -6.06
CA ALA A 175 2.50 -8.41 -6.57
C ALA A 175 2.45 -9.73 -5.79
N LEU A 176 3.62 -10.28 -5.43
CA LEU A 176 3.71 -11.44 -4.55
C LEU A 176 3.13 -11.15 -3.15
N ALA A 177 3.47 -10.00 -2.57
CA ALA A 177 2.92 -9.58 -1.28
C ALA A 177 1.39 -9.41 -1.34
N ALA A 178 0.86 -8.85 -2.43
CA ALA A 178 -0.58 -8.73 -2.66
C ALA A 178 -1.25 -10.10 -2.78
N TRP A 179 -0.61 -11.08 -3.43
CA TRP A 179 -1.08 -12.46 -3.48
C TRP A 179 -1.12 -13.11 -2.09
N VAL A 180 -0.05 -13.00 -1.31
CA VAL A 180 -0.01 -13.50 0.08
C VAL A 180 -1.09 -12.83 0.92
N ALA A 181 -1.28 -11.52 0.79
CA ALA A 181 -2.34 -10.78 1.47
C ALA A 181 -3.74 -11.32 1.11
N ALA A 182 -4.04 -11.45 -0.19
CA ALA A 182 -5.33 -11.94 -0.67
C ALA A 182 -5.60 -13.39 -0.22
N SER A 183 -4.57 -14.23 -0.23
CA SER A 183 -4.67 -15.63 0.24
C SER A 183 -5.14 -15.75 1.69
N ARG A 184 -4.85 -14.76 2.56
CA ARG A 184 -5.29 -14.78 3.95
C ARG A 184 -6.81 -14.60 4.07
N VAL A 185 -7.38 -13.81 3.17
CA VAL A 185 -8.82 -13.53 3.08
C VAL A 185 -9.54 -14.73 2.46
N TRP A 186 -9.06 -15.26 1.33
CA TRP A 186 -9.67 -16.40 0.64
C TRP A 186 -9.76 -17.66 1.50
N ARG A 187 -8.77 -17.90 2.36
CA ARG A 187 -8.78 -19.03 3.31
C ARG A 187 -9.64 -18.79 4.56
N GLY A 188 -10.29 -17.63 4.66
CA GLY A 188 -11.04 -17.24 5.85
C GLY A 188 -10.18 -17.23 7.12
N SER A 189 -8.88 -16.95 6.99
CA SER A 189 -7.95 -16.94 8.13
C SER A 189 -7.87 -15.58 8.82
N HIS A 190 -8.15 -14.51 8.07
CA HIS A 190 -8.12 -13.12 8.50
C HIS A 190 -9.19 -12.32 7.77
N PHE A 191 -9.66 -11.25 8.39
CA PHE A 191 -10.54 -10.28 7.77
C PHE A 191 -9.79 -9.34 6.82
N PRO A 192 -10.46 -8.74 5.81
CA PRO A 192 -9.87 -7.69 4.97
C PRO A 192 -9.17 -6.58 5.79
N GLY A 193 -9.80 -6.10 6.87
CA GLY A 193 -9.21 -5.12 7.78
C GLY A 193 -7.90 -5.57 8.43
N ASP A 194 -7.79 -6.84 8.84
CA ASP A 194 -6.56 -7.40 9.43
C ASP A 194 -5.40 -7.40 8.42
N VAL A 195 -5.73 -7.70 7.16
CA VAL A 195 -4.77 -7.79 6.06
C VAL A 195 -4.28 -6.41 5.65
N VAL A 196 -5.19 -5.43 5.53
CA VAL A 196 -4.84 -4.05 5.23
C VAL A 196 -4.00 -3.44 6.37
N ALA A 197 -4.34 -3.71 7.63
CA ALA A 197 -3.55 -3.26 8.77
C ALA A 197 -2.15 -3.85 8.77
N GLY A 198 -2.04 -5.15 8.46
CA GLY A 198 -0.75 -5.80 8.30
C GLY A 198 0.07 -5.20 7.16
N MET A 199 -0.56 -4.85 6.04
CA MET A 199 0.11 -4.18 4.92
C MET A 199 0.67 -2.82 5.33
N VAL A 200 -0.09 -2.00 6.07
CA VAL A 200 0.38 -0.71 6.57
C VAL A 200 1.55 -0.89 7.53
N LEU A 201 1.40 -1.77 8.52
CA LEU A 201 2.45 -2.02 9.52
C LEU A 201 3.75 -2.52 8.87
N GLY A 202 3.65 -3.51 7.99
CA GLY A 202 4.79 -4.06 7.25
C GLY A 202 5.47 -3.01 6.37
N PHE A 203 4.69 -2.19 5.65
CA PHE A 203 5.24 -1.16 4.78
C PHE A 203 5.96 -0.06 5.55
N VAL A 204 5.41 0.35 6.72
CA VAL A 204 6.05 1.34 7.61
C VAL A 204 7.36 0.78 8.16
N VAL A 205 7.36 -0.44 8.72
CA VAL A 205 8.58 -1.06 9.26
C VAL A 205 9.63 -1.23 8.18
N GLY A 206 9.28 -1.82 7.03
CA GLY A 206 10.21 -1.97 5.91
C GLY A 206 10.76 -0.64 5.40
N SER A 207 9.95 0.42 5.39
CA SER A 207 10.40 1.77 5.00
C SER A 207 11.38 2.39 6.00
N ILE A 208 11.29 2.05 7.29
CA ILE A 208 12.27 2.48 8.30
C ILE A 208 13.63 1.83 8.03
N PHE A 209 13.65 0.53 7.73
CA PHE A 209 14.86 -0.22 7.37
C PHE A 209 15.39 0.09 5.96
N ASN A 210 14.62 0.85 5.16
CA ASN A 210 15.08 1.34 3.87
C ASN A 210 16.04 2.54 3.95
N GLY A 211 16.33 3.06 5.15
CA GLY A 211 17.28 4.15 5.34
C GLY A 211 17.97 4.09 6.71
N PRO A 212 18.81 5.08 7.04
CA PRO A 212 19.46 5.15 8.34
C PRO A 212 18.44 5.26 9.48
N LEU A 213 18.56 4.41 10.51
CA LEU A 213 17.64 4.36 11.65
C LEU A 213 17.51 5.69 12.40
N ARG A 214 18.52 6.57 12.39
CA ARG A 214 18.43 7.93 12.96
C ARG A 214 17.30 8.77 12.36
N TRP A 215 16.82 8.44 11.16
CA TRP A 215 15.73 9.14 10.47
C TRP A 215 14.40 8.37 10.52
N TRP A 216 14.26 7.39 11.42
CA TRP A 216 13.08 6.52 11.50
C TRP A 216 11.75 7.28 11.50
N GLY A 217 11.66 8.41 12.23
CA GLY A 217 10.45 9.23 12.28
C GLY A 217 10.07 9.84 10.92
N ARG A 218 11.05 10.29 10.13
CA ARG A 218 10.81 10.82 8.78
C ARG A 218 10.43 9.70 7.81
N SER A 219 11.09 8.54 7.90
CA SER A 219 10.74 7.36 7.11
C SER A 219 9.31 6.89 7.40
N CYS A 220 8.90 6.90 8.67
CA CYS A 220 7.54 6.57 9.09
C CYS A 220 6.51 7.55 8.50
N ALA A 221 6.73 8.86 8.67
CA ALA A 221 5.84 9.89 8.11
C ALA A 221 5.68 9.75 6.58
N GLN A 222 6.78 9.51 5.86
CA GLN A 222 6.73 9.27 4.43
C GLN A 222 6.00 7.98 4.06
N ALA A 223 6.19 6.91 4.82
CA ALA A 223 5.51 5.64 4.59
C ALA A 223 4.00 5.79 4.74
N LEU A 224 3.53 6.48 5.79
CA LEU A 224 2.11 6.76 6.02
C LEU A 224 1.48 7.56 4.87
N VAL A 225 2.15 8.61 4.40
CA VAL A 225 1.67 9.42 3.28
C VAL A 225 1.66 8.63 1.96
N ARG A 226 2.63 7.74 1.75
CA ARG A 226 2.73 6.91 0.54
C ARG A 226 1.72 5.76 0.51
N ILE A 227 1.40 5.16 1.65
CA ILE A 227 0.50 4.01 1.72
C ILE A 227 -0.99 4.41 1.76
N ALA A 228 -1.31 5.63 2.22
CA ALA A 228 -2.69 6.11 2.35
C ALA A 228 -3.53 5.99 1.07
N PRO A 229 -3.05 6.36 -0.15
CA PRO A 229 -3.82 6.15 -1.38
C PRO A 229 -4.10 4.69 -1.71
N VAL A 230 -3.17 3.78 -1.36
CA VAL A 230 -3.32 2.33 -1.59
C VAL A 230 -4.40 1.78 -0.67
N VAL A 231 -4.34 2.14 0.62
CA VAL A 231 -5.35 1.75 1.61
C VAL A 231 -6.72 2.27 1.21
N LEU A 232 -6.83 3.55 0.83
CA LEU A 232 -8.07 4.13 0.33
C LEU A 232 -8.62 3.37 -0.89
N SER A 233 -7.76 2.98 -1.83
CA SER A 233 -8.18 2.24 -3.03
C SER A 233 -8.73 0.86 -2.66
N LEU A 234 -8.10 0.17 -1.70
CA LEU A 234 -8.60 -1.11 -1.18
C LEU A 234 -9.92 -0.94 -0.43
N THR A 235 -10.04 0.08 0.43
CA THR A 235 -11.29 0.42 1.12
C THR A 235 -12.40 0.74 0.11
N GLY A 236 -12.12 1.54 -0.91
CA GLY A 236 -13.07 1.84 -1.98
C GLY A 236 -13.53 0.58 -2.72
N LEU A 237 -12.61 -0.30 -3.07
CA LEU A 237 -12.92 -1.59 -3.71
C LEU A 237 -13.86 -2.44 -2.84
N PHE A 238 -13.51 -2.65 -1.57
CA PHE A 238 -14.33 -3.45 -0.64
C PHE A 238 -15.69 -2.79 -0.34
N TRP A 239 -15.74 -1.45 -0.27
CA TRP A 239 -16.97 -0.71 -0.06
C TRP A 239 -17.92 -0.87 -1.25
N VAL A 240 -17.42 -0.65 -2.47
CA VAL A 240 -18.17 -0.79 -3.72
C VAL A 240 -18.68 -2.22 -3.89
N LEU A 241 -17.85 -3.23 -3.56
CA LEU A 241 -18.26 -4.63 -3.63
C LEU A 241 -19.49 -4.91 -2.75
N THR A 242 -19.60 -4.27 -1.59
CA THR A 242 -20.61 -4.60 -0.59
C THR A 242 -21.86 -3.72 -0.64
N HIS A 243 -21.72 -2.44 -0.98
CA HIS A 243 -22.83 -1.49 -0.93
C HIS A 243 -23.43 -1.27 -2.32
N ARG A 244 -24.76 -1.44 -2.43
CA ARG A 244 -25.54 -0.99 -3.59
C ARG A 244 -25.98 0.46 -3.40
N ILE A 245 -25.92 1.24 -4.47
CA ILE A 245 -26.53 2.55 -4.52
C ILE A 245 -28.00 2.34 -4.90
N VAL A 246 -28.91 2.79 -4.04
CA VAL A 246 -30.35 2.48 -4.15
C VAL A 246 -31.05 3.38 -5.18
N ASP A 247 -30.56 4.61 -5.36
CA ASP A 247 -31.17 5.60 -6.26
C ASP A 247 -30.38 5.70 -7.59
N PRO A 248 -30.99 5.31 -8.73
CA PRO A 248 -30.33 5.34 -10.02
C PRO A 248 -29.92 6.74 -10.46
N LEU A 249 -30.73 7.77 -10.19
CA LEU A 249 -30.44 9.13 -10.62
C LEU A 249 -29.16 9.65 -9.95
N THR A 250 -29.05 9.43 -8.64
CA THR A 250 -27.89 9.78 -7.82
C THR A 250 -26.64 9.07 -8.32
N ASP A 251 -26.76 7.78 -8.66
CA ASP A 251 -25.64 7.01 -9.21
C ASP A 251 -25.12 7.58 -10.53
N HIS A 252 -26.03 7.94 -11.46
CA HIS A 252 -25.66 8.53 -12.75
C HIS A 252 -25.03 9.92 -12.57
N ILE A 253 -25.55 10.75 -11.65
CA ILE A 253 -24.97 12.08 -11.35
C ILE A 253 -23.56 11.93 -10.78
N LEU A 254 -23.35 11.00 -9.85
CA LEU A 254 -22.02 10.74 -9.25
C LEU A 254 -21.06 10.17 -10.30
N LEU A 255 -21.51 9.23 -11.15
CA LEU A 255 -20.70 8.72 -12.24
C LEU A 255 -20.30 9.82 -13.23
N ALA A 256 -21.24 10.63 -13.68
CA ALA A 256 -20.99 11.71 -14.64
C ALA A 256 -20.03 12.77 -14.06
N SER A 257 -20.27 13.22 -12.83
CA SER A 257 -19.39 14.18 -12.14
C SER A 257 -18.00 13.62 -11.90
N GLY A 258 -17.88 12.35 -11.51
CA GLY A 258 -16.61 11.65 -11.37
C GLY A 258 -15.82 11.54 -12.68
N ILE A 259 -16.49 11.17 -13.78
CA ILE A 259 -15.88 11.14 -15.13
C ILE A 259 -15.41 12.54 -15.54
N MET A 260 -16.18 13.59 -15.24
CA MET A 260 -15.82 14.96 -15.56
C MET A 260 -14.56 15.41 -14.80
N LEU A 261 -14.44 15.05 -13.52
CA LEU A 261 -13.23 15.30 -12.71
C LEU A 261 -12.01 14.54 -13.27
N LEU A 262 -12.18 13.27 -13.66
CA LEU A 262 -11.13 12.47 -14.29
C LEU A 262 -10.65 13.11 -15.60
N ALA A 263 -11.59 13.51 -16.47
CA ALA A 263 -11.30 14.16 -17.73
C ALA A 263 -10.57 15.49 -17.51
N GLY A 264 -11.02 16.32 -16.57
CA GLY A 264 -10.36 17.57 -16.19
C GLY A 264 -8.94 17.36 -15.66
N GLY A 265 -8.73 16.35 -14.81
CA GLY A 265 -7.40 16.00 -14.30
C GLY A 265 -6.45 15.51 -15.38
N VAL A 266 -6.93 14.68 -16.32
CA VAL A 266 -6.16 14.25 -17.50
C VAL A 266 -5.84 15.43 -18.41
N ALA A 267 -6.81 16.32 -18.68
CA ALA A 267 -6.62 17.51 -19.50
C ALA A 267 -5.57 18.46 -18.91
N LEU A 268 -5.60 18.71 -17.60
CA LEU A 268 -4.59 19.52 -16.90
C LEU A 268 -3.20 18.90 -16.97
N ARG A 269 -3.11 17.57 -16.84
CA ARG A 269 -1.86 16.82 -17.01
C ARG A 269 -1.32 16.94 -18.44
N MET A 270 -2.19 16.91 -19.45
CA MET A 270 -1.82 17.10 -20.86
C MET A 270 -1.36 18.53 -21.15
N ALA A 271 -2.05 19.54 -20.59
CA ALA A 271 -1.66 20.94 -20.73
C ALA A 271 -0.27 21.21 -20.14
N GLY A 272 0.06 20.57 -19.00
CA GLY A 272 1.41 20.62 -18.40
C GLY A 272 2.52 20.08 -19.29
N ARG A 273 2.24 19.11 -20.18
CA ARG A 273 3.22 18.61 -21.13
C ARG A 273 3.53 19.59 -22.26
N ARG A 274 2.53 20.35 -22.70
CA ARG A 274 2.68 21.33 -23.79
C ARG A 274 3.48 22.55 -23.38
N ASN A 275 3.43 22.93 -22.09
CA ASN A 275 4.17 24.06 -21.56
C ASN A 275 4.91 23.69 -20.25
N PRO A 276 6.07 22.99 -20.34
CA PRO A 276 6.83 22.53 -19.18
C PRO A 276 7.62 23.62 -18.46
N ALA A 277 7.81 24.79 -19.09
CA ALA A 277 8.64 25.90 -18.58
C ALA A 277 7.86 26.94 -17.74
N GLY A 278 6.55 26.75 -17.52
CA GLY A 278 5.76 27.69 -16.72
C GLY A 278 5.96 27.54 -15.21
N ASP A 279 6.08 28.66 -14.50
CA ASP A 279 6.28 28.75 -13.03
C ASP A 279 5.23 27.97 -12.19
N GLY A 280 4.06 27.65 -12.75
CA GLY A 280 2.98 26.91 -12.10
C GLY A 280 3.01 25.38 -12.28
N ASN A 281 4.14 24.76 -12.65
CA ASN A 281 4.17 23.34 -12.98
C ASN A 281 3.81 22.43 -11.78
N VAL A 282 4.32 22.74 -10.57
CA VAL A 282 4.06 21.93 -9.36
C VAL A 282 2.59 22.00 -8.93
N THR A 283 1.99 23.19 -8.92
CA THR A 283 0.58 23.40 -8.56
C THR A 283 -0.35 22.74 -9.57
N ARG A 284 -0.04 22.83 -10.87
CA ARG A 284 -0.81 22.15 -11.93
C ARG A 284 -0.75 20.63 -11.80
N VAL A 285 0.42 20.06 -11.51
CA VAL A 285 0.57 18.61 -11.28
C VAL A 285 -0.21 18.18 -10.04
N ALA A 286 -0.13 18.95 -8.95
CA ALA A 286 -0.90 18.69 -7.75
C ALA A 286 -2.42 18.76 -8.01
N ALA A 287 -2.89 19.72 -8.80
CA ALA A 287 -4.29 19.86 -9.20
C ALA A 287 -4.76 18.68 -10.04
N ALA A 288 -3.99 18.32 -11.08
CA ALA A 288 -4.31 17.21 -11.96
C ALA A 288 -4.47 15.89 -11.19
N GLU A 289 -3.56 15.60 -10.27
CA GLU A 289 -3.66 14.39 -9.45
C GLU A 289 -4.79 14.43 -8.42
N SER A 290 -5.07 15.61 -7.85
CA SER A 290 -6.17 15.78 -6.90
C SER A 290 -7.53 15.57 -7.57
N LEU A 291 -7.71 16.11 -8.78
CA LEU A 291 -8.90 15.89 -9.59
C LEU A 291 -9.08 14.42 -9.97
N VAL A 292 -8.00 13.73 -10.34
CA VAL A 292 -8.09 12.31 -10.66
C VAL A 292 -8.45 11.48 -9.42
N GLY A 293 -7.80 11.74 -8.28
CA GLY A 293 -8.07 11.03 -7.03
C GLY A 293 -9.51 11.26 -6.53
N LEU A 294 -9.98 12.51 -6.57
CA LEU A 294 -11.36 12.85 -6.25
C LEU A 294 -12.35 12.21 -7.23
N GLY A 295 -12.06 12.27 -8.53
CA GLY A 295 -12.88 11.64 -9.57
C GLY A 295 -13.05 10.15 -9.33
N LEU A 296 -11.97 9.42 -9.04
CA LEU A 296 -12.05 8.00 -8.69
C LEU A 296 -12.89 7.77 -7.43
N GLY A 297 -12.76 8.62 -6.41
CA GLY A 297 -13.58 8.58 -5.20
C GLY A 297 -15.07 8.77 -5.52
N VAL A 298 -15.41 9.78 -6.31
CA VAL A 298 -16.80 10.11 -6.69
C VAL A 298 -17.44 9.01 -7.54
N VAL A 299 -16.69 8.38 -8.46
CA VAL A 299 -17.16 7.25 -9.28
C VAL A 299 -17.62 6.06 -8.42
N THR A 300 -17.08 5.89 -7.22
CA THR A 300 -17.55 4.84 -6.29
C THR A 300 -18.98 5.08 -5.81
N GLY A 301 -19.43 6.33 -5.79
CA GLY A 301 -20.71 6.76 -5.24
C GLY A 301 -20.85 6.59 -3.72
N ALA A 302 -19.76 6.28 -3.01
CA ALA A 302 -19.76 6.05 -1.58
C ALA A 302 -19.31 7.32 -0.81
N PRO A 303 -20.19 7.96 -0.01
CA PRO A 303 -19.85 9.20 0.70
C PRO A 303 -18.59 9.08 1.58
N VAL A 304 -18.41 7.94 2.25
CA VAL A 304 -17.22 7.64 3.07
C VAL A 304 -15.96 7.64 2.21
N VAL A 305 -15.97 6.97 1.06
CA VAL A 305 -14.81 6.89 0.16
C VAL A 305 -14.49 8.24 -0.47
N ILE A 306 -15.53 9.02 -0.82
CA ILE A 306 -15.38 10.39 -1.34
C ILE A 306 -14.72 11.30 -0.31
N GLY A 307 -15.17 11.28 0.94
CA GLY A 307 -14.59 12.08 2.02
C GLY A 307 -13.11 11.72 2.27
N LEU A 308 -12.79 10.42 2.32
CA LEU A 308 -11.42 9.94 2.50
C LEU A 308 -10.53 10.28 1.29
N ALA A 309 -11.06 10.23 0.06
CA ALA A 309 -10.36 10.69 -1.13
C ALA A 309 -10.02 12.19 -1.06
N GLY A 310 -10.93 13.01 -0.54
CA GLY A 310 -10.67 14.41 -0.25
C GLY A 310 -9.49 14.62 0.69
N LEU A 311 -9.45 13.89 1.81
CA LEU A 311 -8.34 13.95 2.77
C LEU A 311 -7.00 13.56 2.14
N VAL A 312 -6.96 12.46 1.36
CA VAL A 312 -5.74 12.00 0.68
C VAL A 312 -5.28 13.00 -0.38
N CYS A 313 -6.20 13.55 -1.18
CA CYS A 313 -5.87 14.58 -2.17
C CYS A 313 -5.32 15.83 -1.51
N PHE A 314 -5.94 16.29 -0.42
CA PHE A 314 -5.48 17.47 0.32
C PHE A 314 -4.13 17.22 1.00
N ALA A 315 -3.89 16.02 1.54
CA ALA A 315 -2.59 15.63 2.09
C ALA A 315 -1.48 15.71 1.02
N ARG A 316 -1.74 15.16 -0.17
CA ARG A 316 -0.78 15.15 -1.29
C ARG A 316 -0.56 16.53 -1.89
N TRP A 317 -1.60 17.36 -1.92
CA TRP A 317 -1.49 18.77 -2.31
C TRP A 317 -0.50 19.49 -1.40
N ASN A 318 -0.72 19.44 -0.09
CA ASN A 318 0.17 20.05 0.91
C ASN A 318 1.60 19.51 0.80
N GLY A 319 1.76 18.18 0.64
CA GLY A 319 3.07 17.55 0.50
C GLY A 319 3.85 17.98 -0.75
N ARG A 320 3.18 18.34 -1.85
CA ARG A 320 3.84 18.78 -3.09
C ARG A 320 4.11 20.27 -3.12
N VAL A 321 3.11 21.08 -2.80
CA VAL A 321 3.23 22.53 -2.82
C VAL A 321 4.20 22.99 -1.73
N GLY A 322 4.16 22.36 -0.54
CA GLY A 322 5.10 22.64 0.54
C GLY A 322 6.54 22.14 0.31
N CYS A 323 6.79 21.38 -0.77
CA CYS A 323 8.13 20.90 -1.15
C CYS A 323 8.55 21.38 -2.55
N ALA A 324 7.87 22.39 -3.09
CA ALA A 324 8.02 22.85 -4.47
C ALA A 324 9.45 23.28 -4.83
N ASP A 325 10.27 23.68 -3.85
CA ASP A 325 11.63 24.19 -4.06
C ASP A 325 12.68 23.16 -4.55
N ARG A 326 12.35 21.87 -4.73
CA ARG A 326 13.40 20.83 -4.84
C ARG A 326 13.35 19.88 -6.04
N CYS A 327 12.34 19.90 -6.90
CA CYS A 327 12.26 18.92 -8.00
C CYS A 327 11.67 19.49 -9.29
N SER A 328 12.49 19.53 -10.35
CA SER A 328 11.98 19.54 -11.72
C SER A 328 11.39 18.16 -12.04
N VAL A 329 10.08 18.09 -12.25
CA VAL A 329 9.41 16.84 -12.65
C VAL A 329 9.48 16.74 -14.17
N ALA A 330 10.32 15.84 -14.68
CA ALA A 330 10.36 15.55 -16.12
C ALA A 330 8.98 15.06 -16.61
N PRO A 331 8.46 15.57 -17.73
CA PRO A 331 7.17 15.15 -18.25
C PRO A 331 7.22 13.64 -18.60
N PRO A 332 6.19 12.86 -18.25
CA PRO A 332 6.17 11.43 -18.56
C PRO A 332 6.13 11.22 -20.08
N SER A 333 6.67 10.10 -20.58
CA SER A 333 6.61 9.74 -22.01
C SER A 333 5.17 9.55 -22.52
N SER A 334 4.97 9.61 -23.84
CA SER A 334 3.65 9.43 -24.47
C SER A 334 3.01 8.08 -24.12
N SER A 335 3.77 6.98 -24.23
CA SER A 335 3.30 5.62 -23.90
C SER A 335 2.85 5.46 -22.44
N ARG A 336 3.52 6.13 -21.49
CA ARG A 336 3.11 6.11 -20.07
C ARG A 336 1.78 6.84 -19.84
N HIS A 337 1.41 7.77 -20.71
CA HIS A 337 0.12 8.47 -20.63
C HIS A 337 -1.01 7.60 -21.11
N ILE A 338 -0.81 6.90 -22.23
CA ILE A 338 -1.80 5.97 -22.77
C ILE A 338 -2.10 4.89 -21.73
N LEU A 339 -1.06 4.31 -21.15
CA LEU A 339 -1.22 3.32 -20.08
C LEU A 339 -1.95 3.90 -18.85
N TYR A 340 -1.66 5.15 -18.49
CA TYR A 340 -2.32 5.83 -17.38
C TYR A 340 -3.82 6.05 -17.64
N VAL A 341 -4.19 6.56 -18.81
CA VAL A 341 -5.60 6.79 -19.19
C VAL A 341 -6.34 5.45 -19.34
N ALA A 342 -5.72 4.46 -19.97
CA ALA A 342 -6.28 3.10 -20.06
C ALA A 342 -6.51 2.50 -18.66
N GLY A 343 -5.55 2.67 -17.74
CA GLY A 343 -5.69 2.24 -16.35
C GLY A 343 -6.84 2.95 -15.62
N LEU A 344 -7.05 4.25 -15.85
CA LEU A 344 -8.18 4.98 -15.29
C LEU A 344 -9.52 4.48 -15.83
N MET A 345 -9.63 4.28 -17.14
CA MET A 345 -10.85 3.74 -17.76
C MET A 345 -11.15 2.34 -17.23
N ALA A 346 -10.14 1.47 -17.15
CA ALA A 346 -10.29 0.14 -16.56
C ALA A 346 -10.73 0.22 -15.09
N ALA A 347 -10.17 1.13 -14.30
CA ALA A 347 -10.60 1.33 -12.91
C ALA A 347 -12.07 1.74 -12.80
N VAL A 348 -12.54 2.67 -13.64
CA VAL A 348 -13.96 3.07 -13.67
C VAL A 348 -14.85 1.88 -14.02
N VAL A 349 -14.50 1.10 -15.06
CA VAL A 349 -15.25 -0.09 -15.47
C VAL A 349 -15.32 -1.11 -14.35
N VAL A 350 -14.18 -1.40 -13.70
CA VAL A 350 -14.13 -2.34 -12.56
C VAL A 350 -14.98 -1.84 -11.39
N ILE A 351 -14.89 -0.56 -11.03
CA ILE A 351 -15.71 0.02 -9.96
C ILE A 351 -17.20 -0.16 -10.28
N GLN A 352 -17.64 0.17 -11.49
CA GLN A 352 -19.06 0.03 -11.86
C GLN A 352 -19.50 -1.45 -11.91
N ALA A 353 -18.69 -2.33 -12.49
CA ALA A 353 -19.00 -3.75 -12.58
C ALA A 353 -19.04 -4.45 -11.21
N CYS A 354 -18.27 -3.95 -10.23
CA CYS A 354 -18.21 -4.52 -8.89
C CYS A 354 -19.28 -3.99 -7.93
N LYS A 355 -20.06 -2.97 -8.29
CA LYS A 355 -21.06 -2.35 -7.40
C LYS A 355 -22.07 -3.38 -6.89
N GLY A 356 -22.05 -3.62 -5.58
CA GLY A 356 -23.03 -4.45 -4.89
C GLY A 356 -23.08 -5.91 -5.34
N LEU A 357 -21.95 -6.45 -5.79
CA LEU A 357 -21.79 -7.88 -6.10
C LEU A 357 -21.91 -8.76 -4.85
N VAL A 358 -21.53 -8.22 -3.70
CA VAL A 358 -21.65 -8.87 -2.39
C VAL A 358 -22.81 -8.22 -1.64
N PRO A 359 -24.03 -8.75 -1.71
CA PRO A 359 -25.16 -8.14 -1.03
C PRO A 359 -24.95 -8.17 0.49
N LEU A 360 -25.05 -7.00 1.14
CA LEU A 360 -25.32 -6.91 2.57
C LEU A 360 -26.72 -7.49 2.77
N GLN A 361 -26.82 -8.70 3.33
CA GLN A 361 -28.10 -9.26 3.79
C GLN A 361 -28.43 -8.75 5.18
#